data_AF-D6XSV0-F1
#
_entry.id   AF-D6XSV0-F1
#
_cell.length_a   1.000
_cell.length_b   1.000
_cell.length_c   1.000
_cell.angle_alpha   90.00
_cell.angle_beta   90.00
_cell.angle_gamma   90.00
#
_symmetry.space_group_name_H-M   'P 1'
#
loop_
_entity.id
_entity.type
_entity.pdbx_description
1 polymer ?
#
loop_
_entity_poly.entity_id
_entity_poly.type
_entity_poly.pdbx_seq_one_letter_code
_entity_poly.pdbx_strand_id
1 'polypeptide(L)'
;MNEAVFRAVEEAGWIAPLIFILLHVFRPILLLPVVVFYIAGGYLFGIFYGTLYTLIGLALMSAVFYAIVNVIPSARHYLSRVKRRVFGDRQMSLGQVNILRMMPFIHFQVLSLYLIEMTSSFKEYMRYSVAGVILPTITYTSFGGFITTMPWYATLTFFAVLAIIFFWFGQKDDPEEDELNRILAKAGF
;
A
#
# COMPACT_ATOMS: atom_id res chain seq x y z
N MET A 1 -9.38 4.33 26.36
CA MET A 1 -9.34 4.41 24.88
C MET A 1 -9.07 3.04 24.27
N ASN A 2 -8.04 2.29 24.70
CA ASN A 2 -7.78 0.93 24.21
C ASN A 2 -8.96 -0.04 24.46
N GLU A 3 -9.58 -0.03 25.64
CA GLU A 3 -10.69 -0.96 25.95
C GLU A 3 -11.90 -0.84 25.01
N ALA A 4 -12.22 0.36 24.52
CA ALA A 4 -13.36 0.55 23.63
C ALA A 4 -13.15 -0.07 22.25
N VAL A 5 -11.90 -0.02 21.74
CA VAL A 5 -11.54 -0.63 20.44
C VAL A 5 -11.54 -2.15 20.56
N PHE A 6 -10.95 -2.70 21.62
CA PHE A 6 -10.95 -4.15 21.85
C PHE A 6 -12.36 -4.69 22.08
N ARG A 7 -13.21 -3.99 22.85
CA ARG A 7 -14.62 -4.37 23.00
C ARG A 7 -15.39 -4.30 21.69
N ALA A 8 -15.18 -3.27 20.86
CA ALA A 8 -15.83 -3.19 19.55
C ALA A 8 -15.41 -4.34 18.63
N VAL A 9 -14.15 -4.79 18.69
CA VAL A 9 -13.66 -5.95 17.95
C VAL A 9 -14.27 -7.25 18.50
N GLU A 10 -14.33 -7.41 19.82
CA GLU A 10 -14.95 -8.58 20.46
C GLU A 10 -16.46 -8.66 20.20
N GLU A 11 -17.18 -7.53 20.28
CA GLU A 11 -18.60 -7.41 19.98
C GLU A 11 -18.89 -7.65 18.49
N ALA A 12 -18.01 -7.21 17.60
CA ALA A 12 -18.12 -7.51 16.17
C ALA A 12 -17.82 -8.98 15.83
N GLY A 13 -17.10 -9.70 16.71
CA GLY A 13 -16.76 -11.10 16.54
C GLY A 13 -16.16 -11.42 15.17
N TRP A 14 -16.78 -12.36 14.45
CA TRP A 14 -16.36 -12.82 13.11
C TRP A 14 -16.49 -11.77 12.00
N ILE A 15 -17.21 -10.65 12.23
CA ILE A 15 -17.37 -9.57 11.25
C ILE A 15 -16.14 -8.67 11.20
N ALA A 16 -15.43 -8.48 12.33
CA ALA A 16 -14.23 -7.65 12.40
C ALA A 16 -13.16 -8.00 11.34
N PRO A 17 -12.74 -9.27 11.15
CA PRO A 17 -11.77 -9.61 10.13
C PRO A 17 -12.28 -9.40 8.70
N LEU A 18 -13.59 -9.58 8.46
CA LEU A 18 -14.19 -9.32 7.14
C LEU A 18 -14.10 -7.83 6.79
N ILE A 19 -14.49 -6.94 7.71
CA ILE A 19 -14.38 -5.49 7.53
C ILE A 19 -12.91 -5.12 7.28
N PHE A 20 -11.98 -5.67 8.05
CA PHE A 20 -10.56 -5.39 7.89
C PHE A 20 -10.00 -5.79 6.52
N ILE A 21 -10.43 -6.94 5.98
CA ILE A 21 -10.09 -7.40 4.62
C ILE A 21 -10.68 -6.46 3.57
N LEU A 22 -11.93 -6.02 3.74
CA LEU A 22 -12.57 -5.08 2.81
C LEU A 22 -11.85 -3.73 2.81
N LEU A 23 -11.46 -3.22 3.97
CA LEU A 23 -10.70 -1.98 4.07
C LEU A 23 -9.35 -2.04 3.33
N HIS A 24 -8.70 -3.21 3.26
CA HIS A 24 -7.50 -3.38 2.43
C HIS A 24 -7.76 -3.13 0.94
N VAL A 25 -8.93 -3.57 0.44
CA VAL A 25 -9.33 -3.40 -0.96
C VAL A 25 -9.68 -1.94 -1.25
N PHE A 26 -10.38 -1.28 -0.32
CA PHE A 26 -10.79 0.12 -0.48
C PHE A 26 -9.69 1.13 -0.15
N ARG A 27 -8.57 0.69 0.45
CA ARG A 27 -7.43 1.53 0.82
C ARG A 27 -7.01 2.56 -0.23
N PRO A 28 -6.89 2.25 -1.54
CA PRO A 28 -6.48 3.25 -2.53
C PRO A 28 -7.43 4.44 -2.63
N ILE A 29 -8.72 4.25 -2.34
CA ILE A 29 -9.73 5.32 -2.31
C ILE A 29 -9.56 6.17 -1.05
N LEU A 30 -9.18 5.54 0.06
CA LEU A 30 -8.93 6.19 1.34
C LEU A 30 -7.57 6.92 1.39
N LEU A 31 -6.74 6.81 0.34
CA LEU A 31 -5.39 7.38 0.26
C LEU A 31 -4.47 6.98 1.43
N LEU A 32 -4.73 5.81 2.03
CA LEU A 32 -3.98 5.34 3.18
C LEU A 32 -2.78 4.47 2.75
N PRO A 33 -1.59 4.63 3.37
CA PRO A 33 -0.46 3.75 3.12
C PRO A 33 -0.72 2.31 3.56
N VAL A 34 -0.17 1.32 2.83
CA VAL A 34 -0.31 -0.11 3.17
C VAL A 34 0.24 -0.44 4.57
N VAL A 35 1.28 0.27 5.02
CA VAL A 35 1.93 0.00 6.31
C VAL A 35 1.01 0.27 7.49
N VAL A 36 0.10 1.23 7.37
CA VAL A 36 -0.93 1.49 8.40
C VAL A 36 -1.76 0.24 8.64
N PHE A 37 -2.13 -0.46 7.57
CA PHE A 37 -2.94 -1.67 7.66
C PHE A 37 -2.17 -2.87 8.22
N TYR A 38 -0.89 -3.04 7.86
CA TYR A 38 -0.06 -4.09 8.47
C TYR A 38 -0.03 -3.94 10.00
N ILE A 39 0.31 -2.74 10.46
CA ILE A 39 0.43 -2.45 11.89
C ILE A 39 -0.92 -2.59 12.59
N ALA A 40 -2.00 -2.07 11.99
CA ALA A 40 -3.35 -2.22 12.53
C ALA A 40 -3.78 -3.68 12.63
N GLY A 41 -3.43 -4.52 11.65
CA GLY A 41 -3.72 -5.96 11.70
C GLY A 41 -3.06 -6.65 12.89
N GLY A 42 -1.78 -6.34 13.13
CA GLY A 42 -1.05 -6.83 14.29
C GLY A 42 -1.60 -6.33 15.62
N TYR A 43 -2.03 -5.07 15.67
CA TYR A 43 -2.63 -4.45 16.86
C TYR A 43 -4.01 -5.05 17.19
N LEU A 44 -4.87 -5.24 16.19
CA LEU A 44 -6.27 -5.66 16.37
C LEU A 44 -6.42 -7.18 16.54
N PHE A 45 -5.64 -7.97 15.79
CA PHE A 45 -5.82 -9.44 15.70
C PHE A 45 -4.60 -10.23 16.17
N GLY A 46 -3.54 -9.56 16.65
CA GLY A 46 -2.26 -10.17 16.97
C GLY A 46 -1.46 -10.56 15.73
N ILE A 47 -0.23 -11.05 15.93
CA ILE A 47 0.72 -11.30 14.84
C ILE A 47 0.20 -12.37 13.86
N PHE A 48 -0.33 -13.48 14.38
CA PHE A 48 -0.73 -14.62 13.55
C PHE A 48 -1.96 -14.31 12.69
N TYR A 49 -3.09 -13.96 13.31
CA TYR A 49 -4.32 -13.65 12.58
C TYR A 49 -4.23 -12.31 11.84
N GLY A 50 -3.51 -11.32 12.39
CA GLY A 50 -3.22 -10.07 11.69
C GLY A 50 -2.44 -10.28 10.40
N THR A 51 -1.43 -11.15 10.41
CA THR A 51 -0.71 -11.57 9.20
C THR A 51 -1.67 -12.24 8.21
N LEU A 52 -2.44 -13.22 8.66
CA LEU A 52 -3.35 -13.97 7.81
C LEU A 52 -4.38 -13.07 7.12
N TYR A 53 -5.09 -12.23 7.87
CA TYR A 53 -6.12 -11.35 7.32
C TYR A 53 -5.53 -10.26 6.41
N THR A 54 -4.35 -9.75 6.74
CA THR A 54 -3.66 -8.80 5.87
C THR A 54 -3.24 -9.44 4.55
N LEU A 55 -2.72 -10.67 4.57
CA LEU A 55 -2.37 -11.40 3.34
C LEU A 55 -3.60 -11.64 2.45
N ILE A 56 -4.74 -12.00 3.06
CA ILE A 56 -5.99 -12.17 2.31
C ILE A 56 -6.44 -10.84 1.69
N GLY A 57 -6.42 -9.75 2.47
CA GLY A 57 -6.76 -8.41 1.98
C GLY A 57 -5.86 -7.94 0.83
N LEU A 58 -4.55 -8.18 0.92
CA LEU A 58 -3.59 -7.84 -0.13
C LEU A 58 -3.73 -8.72 -1.37
N ALA A 59 -4.04 -10.00 -1.19
CA ALA A 59 -4.31 -10.90 -2.30
C ALA A 59 -5.57 -10.45 -3.06
N LEU A 60 -6.65 -10.14 -2.33
CA LEU A 60 -7.89 -9.64 -2.92
C LEU A 60 -7.67 -8.30 -3.63
N MET A 61 -6.96 -7.37 -3.00
CA MET A 61 -6.60 -6.09 -3.61
C MET A 61 -5.74 -6.28 -4.88
N SER A 62 -4.79 -7.20 -4.86
CA SER A 62 -3.98 -7.54 -6.05
C SER A 62 -4.85 -8.08 -7.18
N ALA A 63 -5.81 -8.95 -6.87
CA ALA A 63 -6.73 -9.49 -7.87
C ALA A 63 -7.63 -8.42 -8.48
N VAL A 64 -8.21 -7.55 -7.64
CA VAL A 64 -9.01 -6.40 -8.08
C VAL A 64 -8.17 -5.46 -8.95
N PHE A 65 -6.93 -5.17 -8.54
CA PHE A 65 -6.03 -4.32 -9.30
C PHE A 65 -5.68 -4.91 -10.68
N TYR A 66 -5.41 -6.22 -10.74
CA TYR A 66 -5.18 -6.92 -12.00
C TYR A 66 -6.37 -6.76 -12.95
N ALA A 67 -7.60 -6.95 -12.44
CA ALA A 67 -8.80 -6.77 -13.24
C ALA A 67 -8.93 -5.32 -13.75
N ILE A 68 -8.76 -4.34 -12.86
CA ILE A 68 -8.86 -2.90 -13.20
C ILE A 68 -7.87 -2.51 -14.30
N VAL A 69 -6.59 -2.88 -14.15
CA VAL A 69 -5.54 -2.49 -15.11
C VAL A 69 -5.73 -3.13 -16.49
N ASN A 70 -6.29 -4.34 -16.54
CA ASN A 70 -6.54 -5.02 -17.81
C ASN A 70 -7.85 -4.61 -18.48
N VAL A 71 -8.85 -4.16 -17.72
CA VAL A 71 -10.15 -3.72 -18.26
C VAL A 71 -10.17 -2.24 -18.60
N ILE A 72 -9.43 -1.40 -17.86
CA ILE A 72 -9.47 0.06 -17.98
C ILE A 72 -8.13 0.57 -18.53
N PRO A 73 -8.02 0.85 -19.84
CA PRO A 73 -6.76 1.27 -20.47
C PRO A 73 -6.19 2.57 -19.90
N SER A 74 -7.06 3.51 -19.49
CA SER A 74 -6.65 4.78 -18.89
C SER A 74 -5.89 4.57 -17.57
N ALA A 75 -6.37 3.64 -16.73
CA ALA A 75 -5.70 3.28 -15.48
C ALA A 75 -4.31 2.69 -15.76
N ARG A 76 -4.21 1.78 -16.74
CA ARG A 76 -2.92 1.22 -17.17
C ARG A 76 -1.96 2.30 -17.65
N HIS A 77 -2.42 3.18 -18.54
CA HIS A 77 -1.58 4.27 -19.06
C HIS A 77 -1.11 5.22 -17.96
N TYR A 78 -2.00 5.63 -17.04
CA TYR A 78 -1.64 6.45 -15.91
C TYR A 78 -0.54 5.80 -15.06
N LEU A 79 -0.74 4.54 -14.66
CA LEU A 79 0.23 3.80 -13.85
C LEU A 79 1.55 3.55 -14.59
N SER A 80 1.53 3.32 -15.91
CA SER A 80 2.76 3.21 -16.71
C SER A 80 3.55 4.51 -16.74
N ARG A 81 2.89 5.68 -16.78
CA ARG A 81 3.57 6.99 -16.66
C ARG A 81 4.19 7.16 -15.28
N VAL A 82 3.46 6.85 -14.21
CA VAL A 82 3.98 6.91 -12.83
C VAL A 82 5.16 5.95 -12.66
N LYS A 83 5.07 4.72 -13.17
CA LYS A 83 6.17 3.74 -13.18
C LYS A 83 7.42 4.30 -13.84
N ARG A 84 7.27 4.92 -15.02
CA ARG A 84 8.39 5.53 -15.75
C ARG A 84 9.00 6.72 -15.01
N ARG A 85 8.20 7.50 -14.27
CA ARG A 85 8.74 8.58 -13.42
C ARG A 85 9.55 8.03 -12.25
N VAL A 86 9.03 7.02 -11.56
CA VAL A 86 9.67 6.45 -10.35
C VAL A 86 10.91 5.62 -10.68
N PHE A 87 10.85 4.80 -11.74
CA PHE A 87 11.91 3.83 -12.06
C PHE A 87 12.71 4.15 -13.34
N GLY A 88 12.27 5.14 -14.13
CA GLY A 88 12.86 5.41 -15.44
C GLY A 88 12.71 4.22 -16.37
N ASP A 89 13.76 3.96 -17.15
CA ASP A 89 13.88 2.81 -18.05
C ASP A 89 14.62 1.62 -17.40
N ARG A 90 14.79 1.63 -16.07
CA ARG A 90 15.50 0.56 -15.35
C ARG A 90 14.68 -0.72 -15.38
N GLN A 91 15.31 -1.80 -15.84
CA GLN A 91 14.77 -3.15 -15.74
C GLN A 91 15.13 -3.73 -14.38
N MET A 92 14.09 -4.14 -13.63
CA MET A 92 14.23 -4.81 -12.35
C MET A 92 13.86 -6.28 -12.44
N SER A 93 14.50 -7.10 -11.60
CA SER A 93 14.12 -8.50 -11.40
C SER A 93 12.90 -8.63 -10.48
N LEU A 94 12.20 -9.77 -10.54
CA LEU A 94 11.07 -10.09 -9.65
C LEU A 94 11.45 -9.98 -8.18
N GLY A 95 12.68 -10.39 -7.83
CA GLY A 95 13.21 -10.28 -6.47
C GLY A 95 13.36 -8.82 -6.02
N GLN A 96 13.90 -7.95 -6.88
CA GLN A 96 14.04 -6.53 -6.56
C GLN A 96 12.67 -5.87 -6.38
N VAL A 97 11.68 -6.17 -7.23
CA VAL A 97 10.31 -5.65 -7.09
C VAL A 97 9.72 -6.05 -5.74
N ASN A 98 9.91 -7.30 -5.32
CA ASN A 98 9.42 -7.80 -4.04
C ASN A 98 10.14 -7.17 -2.84
N ILE A 99 11.44 -6.91 -2.94
CA ILE A 99 12.17 -6.16 -1.91
C ILE A 99 11.63 -4.72 -1.82
N LEU A 100 11.36 -4.06 -2.95
CA LEU A 100 10.78 -2.71 -2.93
C LEU A 100 9.39 -2.67 -2.28
N ARG A 101 8.62 -3.76 -2.31
CA ARG A 101 7.33 -3.85 -1.60
C ARG A 101 7.46 -3.79 -0.09
N MET A 102 8.67 -4.02 0.45
CA MET A 102 8.94 -3.79 1.87
C MET A 102 9.06 -2.31 2.21
N MET A 103 9.34 -1.45 1.23
CA MET A 103 9.50 -0.02 1.49
C MET A 103 8.13 0.69 1.53
N PRO A 104 7.85 1.49 2.58
CA PRO A 104 6.55 2.13 2.76
C PRO A 104 6.26 3.24 1.74
N PHE A 105 7.31 3.78 1.10
CA PHE A 105 7.24 5.00 0.30
C PHE A 105 6.84 4.75 -1.16
N ILE A 106 6.93 3.51 -1.64
CA ILE A 106 6.59 3.18 -3.02
C ILE A 106 5.15 2.67 -3.08
N HIS A 107 4.36 3.29 -3.97
CA HIS A 107 2.95 2.92 -4.12
C HIS A 107 2.82 1.45 -4.56
N PHE A 108 2.08 0.67 -3.77
CA PHE A 108 1.84 -0.76 -4.00
C PHE A 108 1.29 -1.07 -5.41
N GLN A 109 0.49 -0.16 -5.96
CA GLN A 109 -0.10 -0.27 -7.29
C GLN A 109 0.94 -0.21 -8.41
N VAL A 110 1.96 0.65 -8.28
CA VAL A 110 3.03 0.75 -9.29
C VAL A 110 3.85 -0.53 -9.33
N LEU A 111 4.23 -1.06 -8.16
CA LEU A 111 4.92 -2.34 -8.05
C LEU A 111 4.04 -3.52 -8.51
N SER A 112 2.72 -3.41 -8.35
CA SER A 112 1.78 -4.40 -8.89
C SER A 112 1.70 -4.34 -10.41
N LEU A 113 1.68 -3.15 -11.01
CA LEU A 113 1.74 -3.02 -12.48
C LEU A 113 3.05 -3.61 -13.01
N TYR A 114 4.17 -3.36 -12.34
CA TYR A 114 5.46 -3.93 -12.72
C TYR A 114 5.41 -5.46 -12.72
N LEU A 115 4.88 -6.10 -11.67
CA LEU A 115 4.71 -7.56 -11.66
C LEU A 115 3.76 -8.07 -12.75
N ILE A 116 2.70 -7.32 -13.07
CA ILE A 116 1.77 -7.69 -14.16
C ILE A 116 2.51 -7.72 -15.49
N GLU A 117 3.35 -6.73 -15.78
CA GLU A 117 4.13 -6.67 -17.01
C GLU A 117 5.22 -7.77 -17.09
N MET A 118 5.71 -8.26 -15.95
CA MET A 118 6.70 -9.33 -15.88
C MET A 118 6.13 -10.75 -15.93
N THR A 119 4.81 -10.90 -15.83
CA THR A 119 4.15 -12.21 -15.70
C THR A 119 3.24 -12.50 -16.89
N SER A 120 3.11 -13.77 -17.24
CA SER A 120 2.37 -14.21 -18.42
C SER A 120 0.87 -14.43 -18.15
N SER A 121 0.49 -14.63 -16.89
CA SER A 121 -0.88 -14.98 -16.51
C SER A 121 -1.28 -14.43 -15.14
N PHE A 122 -2.59 -14.29 -14.92
CA PHE A 122 -3.16 -13.92 -13.62
C PHE A 122 -2.63 -14.80 -12.48
N LYS A 123 -2.55 -16.12 -12.70
CA LYS A 123 -2.09 -17.07 -11.69
C LYS A 123 -0.63 -16.87 -11.31
N GLU A 124 0.22 -16.59 -12.30
CA GLU A 124 1.63 -16.30 -12.09
C GLU A 124 1.82 -14.97 -11.35
N TYR A 125 1.12 -13.91 -11.79
CA TYR A 125 1.05 -12.63 -11.09
C TYR A 125 0.66 -12.80 -9.62
N MET A 126 -0.43 -13.53 -9.34
CA MET A 126 -0.93 -13.71 -7.97
C MET A 126 0.08 -14.46 -7.09
N ARG A 127 0.75 -15.49 -7.63
CA ARG A 127 1.79 -16.22 -6.90
C ARG A 127 2.93 -15.29 -6.49
N TYR A 128 3.48 -14.52 -7.44
CA TYR A 128 4.58 -13.60 -7.14
C TYR A 128 4.15 -12.42 -6.27
N SER A 129 2.95 -11.87 -6.48
CA SER A 129 2.41 -10.77 -5.69
C SER A 129 2.22 -11.16 -4.23
N VAL A 130 1.60 -12.33 -3.98
CA VAL A 130 1.38 -12.84 -2.62
C VAL A 130 2.71 -13.22 -1.97
N ALA A 131 3.57 -13.98 -2.66
CA ALA A 131 4.89 -14.35 -2.12
C ALA A 131 5.72 -13.11 -1.75
N GLY A 132 5.68 -12.06 -2.57
CA GLY A 132 6.40 -10.81 -2.35
C GLY A 132 5.92 -10.00 -1.16
N VAL A 133 4.70 -10.20 -0.67
CA VAL A 133 4.16 -9.48 0.50
C VAL A 133 4.24 -10.27 1.80
N ILE A 134 4.55 -11.57 1.78
CA ILE A 134 4.62 -12.39 3.01
C ILE A 134 5.62 -11.80 4.01
N LEU A 135 6.87 -11.60 3.56
CA LEU A 135 7.93 -11.10 4.43
C LEU A 135 7.59 -9.73 5.04
N PRO A 136 7.24 -8.68 4.26
CA PRO A 136 6.88 -7.40 4.85
C PRO A 136 5.63 -7.48 5.73
N THR A 137 4.65 -8.31 5.39
CA THR A 137 3.44 -8.47 6.21
C THR A 137 3.80 -8.96 7.60
N ILE A 138 4.60 -10.03 7.70
CA ILE A 138 5.04 -10.58 9.00
C ILE A 138 5.84 -9.55 9.78
N THR A 139 6.78 -8.85 9.13
CA THR A 139 7.59 -7.82 9.77
C THR A 139 6.73 -6.68 10.33
N TYR A 140 5.86 -6.08 9.51
CA TYR A 140 5.07 -4.91 9.91
C TYR A 140 3.89 -5.23 10.83
N THR A 141 3.28 -6.41 10.72
CA THR A 141 2.27 -6.84 11.71
C THR A 141 2.89 -7.10 13.07
N SER A 142 4.13 -7.60 13.13
CA SER A 142 4.86 -7.75 14.40
C SER A 142 5.06 -6.40 15.11
N PHE A 143 5.25 -5.30 14.34
CA PHE A 143 5.28 -3.94 14.90
C PHE A 143 3.97 -3.50 15.57
N GLY A 144 2.82 -4.04 15.16
CA GLY A 144 1.53 -3.74 15.80
C GLY A 144 1.50 -4.11 17.28
N GLY A 145 2.15 -5.22 17.65
CA GLY A 145 2.31 -5.63 19.04
C GLY A 145 3.22 -4.71 19.86
N PHE A 146 4.16 -4.00 19.23
CA PHE A 146 5.01 -3.00 19.90
C PHE A 146 4.29 -1.66 20.09
N ILE A 147 3.32 -1.34 19.25
CA ILE A 147 2.55 -0.09 19.41
C ILE A 147 1.67 -0.13 20.66
N THR A 148 1.20 -1.30 21.10
CA THR A 148 0.41 -1.43 22.33
C THR A 148 1.21 -1.07 23.58
N THR A 149 2.54 -1.19 23.54
CA THR A 149 3.44 -0.87 24.66
C THR A 149 3.96 0.57 24.63
N MET A 150 3.74 1.29 23.52
CA MET A 150 4.13 2.69 23.39
C MET A 150 3.05 3.62 23.99
N PRO A 151 3.45 4.76 24.59
CA PRO A 151 2.51 5.79 25.01
C PRO A 151 1.68 6.31 23.82
N TRP A 152 0.41 6.64 24.04
CA TRP A 152 -0.52 7.05 22.98
C TRP A 152 -0.04 8.24 22.13
N TYR A 153 0.72 9.17 22.73
CA TYR A 153 1.30 10.31 22.02
C TYR A 153 2.40 9.88 21.03
N ALA A 154 3.16 8.82 21.34
CA ALA A 154 4.20 8.29 20.45
C ALA A 154 3.57 7.61 19.23
N THR A 155 2.48 6.86 19.43
CA THR A 155 1.69 6.27 18.34
C THR A 155 1.12 7.33 17.41
N LEU A 156 0.48 8.36 17.98
CA LEU A 156 -0.10 9.44 17.18
C LEU A 156 0.97 10.21 16.40
N THR A 157 2.10 10.48 17.03
CA THR A 157 3.25 11.13 16.39
C THR A 157 3.81 10.26 15.26
N PHE A 158 3.93 8.95 15.44
CA PHE A 158 4.41 8.03 14.41
C PHE A 158 3.52 8.05 13.15
N PHE A 159 2.21 7.93 13.31
CA PHE A 159 1.28 8.00 12.17
C PHE A 159 1.24 9.39 11.54
N ALA A 160 1.32 10.46 12.33
CA ALA A 160 1.40 11.82 11.81
C ALA A 160 2.67 12.04 10.98
N VAL A 161 3.83 11.54 11.43
CA VAL A 161 5.09 11.61 10.68
C VAL A 161 4.99 10.81 9.39
N LEU A 162 4.42 9.60 9.40
CA LEU A 162 4.21 8.83 8.17
C LEU A 162 3.28 9.55 7.19
N ALA A 163 2.20 10.15 7.68
CA ALA A 163 1.29 10.93 6.86
C ALA A 163 1.99 12.15 6.25
N ILE A 164 2.76 12.90 7.05
CA ILE A 164 3.54 14.04 6.57
C ILE A 164 4.55 13.60 5.52
N ILE A 165 5.31 12.54 5.77
CA ILE A 165 6.28 12.01 4.79
C ILE A 165 5.55 11.64 3.49
N PHE A 166 4.42 10.94 3.59
CA PHE A 166 3.61 10.58 2.43
C PHE A 166 3.14 11.82 1.65
N PHE A 167 2.61 12.84 2.32
CA PHE A 167 2.19 14.10 1.68
C PHE A 167 3.37 14.84 1.06
N TRP A 168 4.52 14.86 1.72
CA TRP A 168 5.71 15.59 1.25
C TRP A 168 6.33 14.94 0.00
N PHE A 169 6.30 13.61 -0.08
CA PHE A 169 6.67 12.89 -1.30
C PHE A 169 5.58 12.97 -2.39
N GLY A 170 4.30 13.11 -2.00
CA GLY A 170 3.19 13.27 -2.94
C GLY A 170 3.15 14.63 -3.65
N GLN A 171 3.69 15.70 -3.05
CA GLN A 171 3.65 17.06 -3.61
C GLN A 171 4.75 17.34 -4.65
N LYS A 172 5.78 16.52 -4.77
CA LYS A 172 6.95 16.84 -5.61
C LYS A 172 6.88 16.41 -7.07
N ASP A 173 5.76 15.84 -7.51
CA ASP A 173 5.63 15.24 -8.83
C ASP A 173 4.35 15.70 -9.59
N ASP A 174 3.96 16.97 -9.51
CA ASP A 174 2.92 17.53 -10.41
C ASP A 174 3.57 18.09 -11.70
N PRO A 175 3.54 17.35 -12.83
CA PRO A 175 4.20 17.76 -14.06
C PRO A 175 3.43 18.87 -14.77
N GLU A 176 2.13 19.03 -14.47
CA GLU A 176 1.33 20.11 -15.05
C GLU A 176 1.77 21.45 -14.47
N GLU A 177 2.17 21.49 -13.19
CA GLU A 177 2.73 22.69 -12.57
C GLU A 177 4.12 23.03 -13.14
N ASP A 178 4.97 22.04 -13.37
CA ASP A 178 6.29 22.23 -14.00
C ASP A 178 6.20 22.61 -15.49
N GLU A 179 5.25 22.04 -16.23
CA GLU A 179 5.01 22.37 -17.64
C GLU A 179 4.35 23.75 -17.78
N LEU A 180 3.38 24.08 -16.92
CA LEU A 180 2.79 25.41 -16.84
C LEU A 180 3.84 26.46 -16.44
N ASN A 181 4.67 26.20 -15.43
CA ASN A 181 5.76 27.10 -15.03
C ASN A 181 6.80 27.27 -16.15
N ARG A 182 7.09 26.22 -16.93
CA ARG A 182 7.95 26.33 -18.12
C ARG A 182 7.29 27.14 -19.24
N ILE A 183 5.98 27.02 -19.44
CA ILE A 183 5.22 27.79 -20.42
C ILE A 183 5.15 29.26 -20.01
N LEU A 184 4.88 29.54 -18.73
CA LEU A 184 4.86 30.90 -18.17
C LEU A 184 6.23 31.56 -18.22
N ALA A 185 7.29 30.84 -17.85
CA ALA A 185 8.67 31.33 -17.97
C ALA A 185 9.09 31.60 -19.42
N LYS A 186 8.60 30.82 -20.40
CA LYS A 186 8.81 31.09 -21.83
C LYS A 186 7.95 32.25 -22.36
N ALA A 187 6.79 32.49 -21.76
CA ALA A 187 5.88 33.58 -22.10
C ALA A 187 6.27 34.91 -21.44
N GLY A 188 7.24 34.91 -20.53
CA GLY A 188 7.75 36.13 -19.88
C GLY A 188 6.88 36.68 -18.75
N PHE A 189 6.07 35.82 -18.13
CA PHE A 189 5.32 36.13 -16.89
C PHE A 189 6.10 35.67 -15.65
#